data_AF-A0AAD8GKE0-F1
#
_entry.id   AF-A0AAD8GKE0-F1
#
_cell.length_a   1.000
_cell.length_b   1.000
_cell.length_c   1.000
_cell.angle_alpha   90.00
_cell.angle_beta   90.00
_cell.angle_gamma   90.00
#
_symmetry.space_group_name_H-M   'P 1'
#
loop_
_entity.id
_entity.type
_entity.pdbx_description
1 polymer ?
#
loop_
_entity_poly.entity_id
_entity_poly.type
_entity_poly.pdbx_seq_one_letter_code
_entity_poly.pdbx_strand_id
1 'polypeptide(L)'
;MTENFDRAPGAGRNRPKPNSPGLGEQAIGRILVSGAGGASGDAQPKQCFFQQEPLRQPRTSPPPVVENSASAVSDSRRAARTPPGAHEKHSTHNSNSAPRVNTQVADALLADSRLSATAPEFYPANYSSYTDTSFEDGSDSFSIQSEPTLSEFVQDFLSHLNDSPGAFETDIEHITAMLNGWVTTDEMLHELVELIYQQSTLVPNFSYTGARLCNYLSHHLTMSPPSGNFRKLLLRRCQTEFDKREQAVKEDEATRKRFHSFVLFLGELYLNLEIKGSNGQMNRAEILLTGLRDLMNALFSNPVDGNLICAVKLLKLTGSVLEDAWKEKGKSDMDQLIQRIENIVLDASCSRDVKQMLLRLVELRSSNWGRVQAAAACSEATPENDPNYFMNEPTFYTADGVPFTAADPDYSEKYQELLDREDLFPDFYEENGTHPYSGDAYLDDDDDDEMDPEIEEAFEKFCLESEKKRKQ
;
A
#
# COMPACT_ATOMS: atom_id res chain seq x y z
N MET A 1 -46.93 -67.56 -10.52
CA MET A 1 -46.05 -66.68 -9.73
C MET A 1 -46.31 -65.27 -10.24
N THR A 2 -47.46 -64.71 -9.87
CA THR A 2 -47.61 -63.64 -8.85
C THR A 2 -47.06 -62.31 -9.40
N GLU A 3 -47.89 -61.49 -10.04
CA GLU A 3 -48.79 -60.47 -9.44
C GLU A 3 -48.02 -59.26 -8.90
N ASN A 4 -48.41 -57.99 -8.99
CA ASN A 4 -49.43 -57.20 -9.72
C ASN A 4 -49.32 -55.76 -9.15
N PHE A 5 -49.70 -54.73 -9.92
CA PHE A 5 -50.24 -53.43 -9.46
C PHE A 5 -49.35 -52.51 -8.57
N ASP A 6 -49.50 -51.19 -8.46
CA ASP A 6 -50.29 -50.14 -9.10
C ASP A 6 -49.64 -48.82 -8.64
N ARG A 7 -49.66 -47.78 -9.48
CA ARG A 7 -49.76 -46.42 -8.95
C ARG A 7 -50.59 -45.58 -9.92
N ALA A 8 -51.86 -45.46 -9.57
CA ALA A 8 -52.86 -44.62 -10.22
C ALA A 8 -53.00 -43.27 -9.43
N PRO A 9 -53.91 -42.32 -9.80
CA PRO A 9 -53.57 -41.17 -10.64
C PRO A 9 -54.31 -39.83 -10.28
N GLY A 10 -54.08 -38.77 -11.07
CA GLY A 10 -54.98 -37.60 -11.26
C GLY A 10 -54.66 -36.37 -10.39
N ALA A 11 -54.78 -35.11 -10.81
CA ALA A 11 -55.38 -34.47 -11.99
C ALA A 11 -54.62 -33.14 -12.26
N GLY A 12 -54.27 -32.76 -13.49
CA GLY A 12 -55.15 -32.04 -14.43
C GLY A 12 -54.77 -30.54 -14.46
N ARG A 13 -54.07 -30.06 -15.51
CA ARG A 13 -54.60 -29.20 -16.60
C ARG A 13 -54.96 -27.77 -16.14
N ASN A 14 -54.58 -26.64 -16.73
CA ASN A 14 -54.18 -26.30 -18.10
C ASN A 14 -53.53 -24.89 -18.11
N ARG A 15 -52.60 -24.67 -19.05
CA ARG A 15 -52.23 -23.35 -19.58
C ARG A 15 -53.35 -22.86 -20.53
N PRO A 16 -53.54 -21.55 -20.71
CA PRO A 16 -53.12 -21.00 -22.02
C PRO A 16 -52.60 -19.55 -21.99
N LYS A 17 -51.69 -19.26 -22.93
CA LYS A 17 -51.48 -17.95 -23.60
C LYS A 17 -51.88 -18.16 -25.07
N PRO A 18 -51.95 -17.15 -25.95
CA PRO A 18 -52.10 -15.69 -25.79
C PRO A 18 -53.26 -15.14 -26.67
N ASN A 19 -53.54 -13.82 -26.61
CA ASN A 19 -53.98 -13.05 -27.78
C ASN A 19 -53.88 -11.53 -27.53
N SER A 20 -53.16 -10.85 -28.41
CA SER A 20 -53.33 -9.42 -28.75
C SER A 20 -54.16 -9.37 -30.04
N PRO A 21 -54.95 -8.31 -30.35
CA PRO A 21 -54.48 -6.95 -30.76
C PRO A 21 -55.35 -5.84 -30.11
N GLY A 22 -55.20 -4.52 -30.19
CA GLY A 22 -54.37 -3.55 -30.93
C GLY A 22 -55.15 -2.21 -30.94
N LEU A 23 -54.43 -1.08 -30.88
CA LEU A 23 -54.77 0.29 -31.34
C LEU A 23 -55.70 1.26 -30.54
N GLY A 24 -55.20 2.51 -30.42
CA GLY A 24 -55.92 3.79 -30.27
C GLY A 24 -56.18 4.26 -28.83
N GLU A 25 -56.11 5.53 -28.42
CA GLU A 25 -55.59 6.81 -28.92
C GLU A 25 -56.00 7.85 -27.84
N GLN A 26 -55.13 8.85 -27.52
CA GLN A 26 -55.45 10.18 -26.96
C GLN A 26 -56.18 10.26 -25.58
N ALA A 27 -56.17 11.32 -24.77
CA ALA A 27 -55.39 12.50 -24.45
C ALA A 27 -56.15 13.16 -23.26
N ILE A 28 -55.61 14.24 -22.66
CA ILE A 28 -56.23 15.13 -21.65
C ILE A 28 -56.18 14.55 -20.23
N GLY A 29 -55.76 15.22 -19.15
CA GLY A 29 -55.42 16.61 -18.83
C GLY A 29 -55.57 16.70 -17.30
N ARG A 30 -54.48 16.91 -16.55
CA ARG A 30 -54.11 18.15 -15.83
C ARG A 30 -55.09 18.60 -14.72
N ILE A 31 -54.48 19.08 -13.62
CA ILE A 31 -54.99 19.90 -12.49
C ILE A 31 -55.43 19.03 -11.30
N LEU A 32 -54.81 19.00 -10.11
CA LEU A 32 -54.13 19.93 -9.18
C LEU A 32 -54.96 20.02 -7.87
N VAL A 33 -54.22 20.25 -6.77
CA VAL A 33 -54.63 20.84 -5.49
C VAL A 33 -55.02 19.88 -4.35
N SER A 34 -54.05 19.79 -3.43
CA SER A 34 -54.12 20.01 -1.96
C SER A 34 -55.20 19.35 -1.10
N GLY A 35 -54.74 18.87 0.05
CA GLY A 35 -55.34 19.27 1.32
C GLY A 35 -55.67 18.15 2.29
N ALA A 36 -54.85 18.09 3.35
CA ALA A 36 -55.23 17.87 4.74
C ALA A 36 -55.92 16.56 5.17
N GLY A 37 -55.22 15.86 6.07
CA GLY A 37 -55.73 15.69 7.43
C GLY A 37 -56.36 14.33 7.77
N GLY A 38 -55.88 13.74 8.86
CA GLY A 38 -56.77 13.14 9.83
C GLY A 38 -56.51 11.68 10.21
N ALA A 39 -55.94 11.54 11.40
CA ALA A 39 -56.40 10.64 12.47
C ALA A 39 -56.04 9.15 12.42
N SER A 40 -55.17 8.81 13.40
CA SER A 40 -55.40 7.85 14.47
C SER A 40 -55.58 6.37 14.14
N GLY A 41 -54.69 5.54 14.69
CA GLY A 41 -54.86 4.10 14.79
C GLY A 41 -53.69 3.42 15.47
N ASP A 42 -53.74 3.40 16.80
CA ASP A 42 -52.91 2.63 17.73
C ASP A 42 -52.75 1.16 17.33
N ALA A 43 -51.52 0.62 17.36
CA ALA A 43 -51.21 -0.78 17.73
C ALA A 43 -49.70 -1.05 17.69
N GLN A 44 -49.13 -1.31 18.88
CA GLN A 44 -47.78 -1.87 19.08
C GLN A 44 -47.49 -3.13 18.26
N PRO A 45 -46.20 -3.44 18.06
CA PRO A 45 -45.76 -4.76 18.54
C PRO A 45 -44.38 -4.77 19.25
N LYS A 46 -44.42 -5.37 20.45
CA LYS A 46 -43.50 -6.42 20.95
C LYS A 46 -41.99 -6.18 20.83
N GLN A 47 -41.42 -5.72 21.95
CA GLN A 47 -40.01 -5.92 22.31
C GLN A 47 -39.70 -7.41 22.55
N CYS A 48 -38.62 -7.90 21.94
CA CYS A 48 -37.85 -9.03 22.43
C CYS A 48 -36.42 -8.55 22.71
N PHE A 49 -36.03 -8.64 23.98
CA PHE A 49 -34.71 -8.34 24.50
C PHE A 49 -33.67 -9.37 24.00
N PHE A 50 -32.50 -8.89 23.57
CA PHE A 50 -31.25 -9.62 23.75
C PHE A 50 -30.31 -8.73 24.59
N GLN A 51 -29.90 -9.28 25.73
CA GLN A 51 -28.92 -8.70 26.66
C GLN A 51 -27.57 -8.53 25.96
N GLN A 52 -26.99 -7.34 26.03
CA GLN A 52 -25.58 -7.11 25.69
C GLN A 52 -24.72 -7.33 26.95
N GLU A 53 -23.72 -8.20 26.83
CA GLU A 53 -22.60 -8.32 27.76
C GLU A 53 -21.70 -7.07 27.68
N PRO A 54 -21.16 -6.55 28.80
CA PRO A 54 -20.22 -5.43 28.74
C PRO A 54 -18.90 -5.82 28.06
N LEU A 55 -18.52 -5.03 27.05
CA LEU A 55 -17.24 -5.10 26.36
C LEU A 55 -16.06 -4.92 27.34
N ARG A 56 -15.06 -5.80 27.24
CA ARG A 56 -13.81 -5.74 28.01
C ARG A 56 -13.00 -4.49 27.65
N GLN A 57 -12.46 -3.83 28.68
CA GLN A 57 -11.48 -2.75 28.54
C GLN A 57 -10.14 -3.26 27.98
N PRO A 58 -9.43 -2.45 27.15
CA PRO A 58 -8.12 -2.81 26.63
C PRO A 58 -7.06 -2.75 27.73
N ARG A 59 -6.34 -3.85 27.94
CA ARG A 59 -5.17 -3.91 28.82
C ARG A 59 -3.96 -3.30 28.12
N THR A 60 -3.46 -2.19 28.65
CA THR A 60 -2.12 -1.68 28.39
C THR A 60 -1.13 -2.42 29.30
N SER A 61 -0.22 -3.20 28.72
CA SER A 61 0.94 -3.73 29.44
C SER A 61 2.08 -3.98 28.43
N PRO A 62 3.29 -3.44 28.65
CA PRO A 62 4.42 -3.67 27.77
C PRO A 62 4.99 -5.10 27.93
N PRO A 63 5.62 -5.68 26.89
CA PRO A 63 6.10 -7.06 26.93
C PRO A 63 7.36 -7.21 27.80
N PRO A 64 7.56 -8.35 28.49
CA PRO A 64 8.75 -8.59 29.28
C PRO A 64 9.95 -9.00 28.40
N VAL A 65 11.11 -8.53 28.84
CA VAL A 65 12.46 -8.83 28.33
C VAL A 65 12.74 -10.34 28.43
N VAL A 66 13.18 -10.95 27.33
CA VAL A 66 13.64 -12.35 27.30
C VAL A 66 15.15 -12.37 27.44
N GLU A 67 15.65 -12.83 28.59
CA GLU A 67 17.04 -13.17 28.81
C GLU A 67 17.38 -14.49 28.09
N ASN A 68 18.45 -14.46 27.29
CA ASN A 68 19.05 -15.62 26.67
C ASN A 68 19.80 -16.44 27.71
N SER A 69 19.43 -17.71 27.90
CA SER A 69 20.25 -18.70 28.61
C SER A 69 20.32 -19.99 27.80
N ALA A 70 21.53 -20.26 27.31
CA ALA A 70 21.92 -21.51 26.68
C ALA A 70 21.83 -22.68 27.67
N SER A 71 21.43 -23.88 27.20
CA SER A 71 21.97 -25.18 27.63
C SER A 71 21.22 -26.37 27.00
N ALA A 72 22.00 -27.44 26.78
CA ALA A 72 21.62 -28.86 26.74
C ALA A 72 21.28 -29.52 25.39
N VAL A 73 22.37 -30.08 24.84
CA VAL A 73 22.48 -31.24 23.94
C VAL A 73 21.87 -32.51 24.57
N SER A 74 21.31 -33.39 23.71
CA SER A 74 21.37 -34.88 23.69
C SER A 74 20.03 -35.47 23.23
N ASP A 75 19.90 -36.59 22.52
CA ASP A 75 20.75 -37.50 21.77
C ASP A 75 19.75 -38.50 21.14
N SER A 76 19.91 -38.90 19.88
CA SER A 76 19.25 -40.11 19.34
C SER A 76 19.92 -40.62 18.08
N ARG A 77 20.62 -41.74 18.31
CA ARG A 77 21.37 -42.61 17.41
C ARG A 77 20.49 -43.28 16.34
N ARG A 78 21.04 -43.50 15.13
CA ARG A 78 21.18 -44.85 14.55
C ARG A 78 22.20 -44.91 13.40
N ALA A 79 23.00 -45.97 13.42
CA ALA A 79 24.21 -46.22 12.63
C ALA A 79 24.02 -47.20 11.46
N ALA A 80 24.94 -47.13 10.48
CA ALA A 80 25.60 -48.22 9.70
C ALA A 80 26.16 -47.61 8.39
N ARG A 81 27.33 -47.92 7.82
CA ARG A 81 28.43 -48.88 8.04
C ARG A 81 29.64 -48.41 7.18
N THR A 82 30.84 -48.61 7.71
CA THR A 82 32.24 -48.43 7.21
C THR A 82 32.70 -49.62 6.32
N PRO A 83 34.01 -49.84 5.93
CA PRO A 83 35.25 -49.03 5.73
C PRO A 83 36.02 -49.52 4.43
N PRO A 84 37.38 -49.61 4.27
CA PRO A 84 38.57 -49.07 4.98
C PRO A 84 39.68 -48.43 4.09
N GLY A 85 40.58 -47.63 4.66
CA GLY A 85 41.95 -48.11 4.98
C GLY A 85 42.86 -47.07 5.66
N ALA A 86 43.50 -47.50 6.75
CA ALA A 86 44.58 -46.86 7.52
C ALA A 86 45.96 -47.16 6.87
N HIS A 87 47.08 -46.47 7.11
CA HIS A 87 47.91 -46.21 8.30
C HIS A 87 49.05 -45.26 7.82
N GLU A 88 49.85 -44.49 8.59
CA GLU A 88 50.65 -44.82 9.78
C GLU A 88 51.32 -43.50 10.32
N LYS A 89 51.13 -43.11 11.60
CA LYS A 89 52.09 -43.10 12.77
C LYS A 89 53.35 -42.20 12.61
N HIS A 90 53.95 -41.53 13.61
CA HIS A 90 53.68 -41.11 15.01
C HIS A 90 54.90 -40.26 15.48
N SER A 91 54.71 -39.43 16.53
CA SER A 91 55.66 -39.12 17.64
C SER A 91 56.92 -38.25 17.38
N THR A 92 57.44 -37.40 18.28
CA THR A 92 57.21 -37.02 19.70
C THR A 92 58.20 -35.89 20.12
N HIS A 93 57.78 -34.98 21.04
CA HIS A 93 58.54 -34.23 22.11
C HIS A 93 59.78 -33.36 21.72
N ASN A 94 60.19 -32.26 22.38
CA ASN A 94 60.10 -31.81 23.78
C ASN A 94 60.55 -30.33 23.97
N SER A 95 59.95 -29.65 24.98
CA SER A 95 60.50 -28.70 26.00
C SER A 95 61.21 -27.35 25.71
N ASN A 96 60.52 -26.29 26.13
CA ASN A 96 60.88 -25.17 27.04
C ASN A 96 62.24 -24.41 26.96
N SER A 97 62.16 -23.10 26.70
CA SER A 97 62.77 -22.03 27.55
C SER A 97 62.23 -20.63 27.20
N ALA A 98 61.97 -19.82 28.23
CA ALA A 98 61.73 -18.36 28.17
C ALA A 98 63.03 -17.65 28.65
N PRO A 99 63.35 -16.38 28.30
CA PRO A 99 62.52 -15.20 28.63
C PRO A 99 62.50 -14.02 27.60
N ARG A 100 61.50 -13.13 27.76
CA ARG A 100 61.44 -11.65 27.58
C ARG A 100 62.50 -10.95 26.69
N VAL A 101 62.24 -9.95 25.83
CA VAL A 101 61.16 -8.95 25.71
C VAL A 101 61.35 -8.15 24.40
N ASN A 102 60.23 -7.72 23.83
CA ASN A 102 59.98 -6.57 22.94
C ASN A 102 60.13 -6.60 21.41
N THR A 103 59.02 -6.11 20.82
CA THR A 103 58.85 -5.43 19.53
C THR A 103 58.61 -6.31 18.31
N GLN A 104 57.50 -7.07 18.32
CA GLN A 104 56.84 -7.55 17.10
C GLN A 104 55.33 -7.56 17.29
N VAL A 105 54.61 -6.56 16.76
CA VAL A 105 53.19 -6.73 16.40
C VAL A 105 52.81 -5.99 15.11
N ALA A 106 53.79 -5.63 14.25
CA ALA A 106 53.47 -4.97 12.97
C ALA A 106 53.87 -5.78 11.72
N ASP A 107 54.83 -6.70 11.81
CA ASP A 107 55.45 -7.30 10.61
C ASP A 107 55.18 -8.80 10.36
N ALA A 108 54.40 -9.48 11.21
CA ALA A 108 54.19 -10.94 11.10
C ALA A 108 52.78 -11.38 10.66
N LEU A 109 51.84 -10.45 10.43
CA LEU A 109 50.52 -10.78 9.87
C LEU A 109 50.44 -10.63 8.33
N LEU A 110 51.56 -10.28 7.67
CA LEU A 110 51.62 -10.11 6.22
C LEU A 110 52.09 -11.36 5.46
N ALA A 111 52.37 -12.47 6.14
CA ALA A 111 52.99 -13.65 5.53
C ALA A 111 52.02 -14.76 5.06
N ASP A 112 50.72 -14.68 5.39
CA ASP A 112 49.71 -15.67 4.96
C ASP A 112 48.61 -15.07 4.06
N SER A 113 48.83 -13.87 3.51
CA SER A 113 47.89 -13.31 2.54
C SER A 113 48.05 -14.01 1.18
N ARG A 114 47.10 -14.90 0.84
CA ARG A 114 46.95 -15.50 -0.49
C ARG A 114 46.25 -14.56 -1.49
N LEU A 115 46.16 -13.27 -1.17
CA LEU A 115 45.59 -12.26 -2.04
C LEU A 115 46.67 -11.80 -3.03
N SER A 116 46.55 -12.23 -4.28
CA SER A 116 47.40 -11.73 -5.34
C SER A 116 46.97 -10.32 -5.72
N ALA A 117 47.90 -9.37 -5.73
CA ALA A 117 47.68 -8.03 -6.29
C ALA A 117 47.35 -8.04 -7.79
N THR A 118 47.42 -9.21 -8.45
CA THR A 118 47.08 -9.44 -9.86
C THR A 118 45.80 -10.25 -10.07
N ALA A 119 44.95 -10.42 -9.05
CA ALA A 119 43.69 -11.16 -9.18
C ALA A 119 42.69 -10.41 -10.11
N PRO A 120 42.07 -11.10 -11.09
CA PRO A 120 41.19 -10.46 -12.07
C PRO A 120 39.90 -9.85 -11.49
N GLU A 121 39.57 -10.17 -10.23
CA GLU A 121 38.45 -9.58 -9.47
C GLU A 121 38.83 -8.27 -8.76
N PHE A 122 40.13 -7.90 -8.71
CA PHE A 122 40.64 -6.72 -8.01
C PHE A 122 41.02 -5.56 -8.97
N TYR A 123 40.71 -5.70 -10.26
CA TYR A 123 40.86 -4.64 -11.26
C TYR A 123 39.48 -4.11 -11.66
N PRO A 124 39.12 -2.86 -11.33
CA PRO A 124 38.04 -2.18 -12.03
C PRO A 124 38.38 -2.14 -13.53
N ALA A 125 37.39 -2.35 -14.39
CA ALA A 125 37.56 -2.48 -15.84
C ALA A 125 38.15 -1.25 -16.58
N ASN A 126 38.61 -0.21 -15.87
CA ASN A 126 39.07 1.05 -16.43
C ASN A 126 40.57 1.33 -16.24
N TYR A 127 41.39 0.36 -15.81
CA TYR A 127 42.84 0.59 -15.78
C TYR A 127 43.47 0.27 -17.14
N SER A 128 43.45 1.27 -18.02
CA SER A 128 44.25 1.25 -19.25
C SER A 128 45.73 1.18 -18.89
N SER A 129 46.43 0.17 -19.40
CA SER A 129 47.88 0.04 -19.24
C SER A 129 48.56 1.23 -19.90
N TYR A 130 49.26 2.05 -19.11
CA TYR A 130 50.17 3.05 -19.65
C TYR A 130 51.28 2.34 -20.43
N THR A 131 51.14 2.27 -21.74
CA THR A 131 52.28 2.17 -22.64
C THR A 131 53.03 3.49 -22.54
N ASP A 132 54.21 3.42 -21.94
CA ASP A 132 55.20 4.49 -21.89
C ASP A 132 55.64 4.83 -23.33
N THR A 133 54.95 5.79 -23.95
CA THR A 133 55.44 6.50 -25.13
C THR A 133 56.09 7.79 -24.67
N SER A 134 57.40 7.68 -24.52
CA SER A 134 58.38 8.74 -24.41
C SER A 134 58.15 9.88 -25.41
N PHE A 135 58.01 11.10 -24.85
CA PHE A 135 58.24 12.43 -25.43
C PHE A 135 57.61 12.76 -26.81
N GLU A 136 56.62 13.66 -26.84
CA GLU A 136 56.79 15.07 -27.25
C GLU A 136 55.48 15.89 -27.14
N ASP A 137 55.65 17.09 -26.58
CA ASP A 137 54.93 18.35 -26.82
C ASP A 137 53.41 18.48 -26.61
N GLY A 138 53.05 19.12 -25.48
CA GLY A 138 52.07 20.21 -25.43
C GLY A 138 50.71 20.03 -26.11
N SER A 139 49.83 19.22 -25.54
CA SER A 139 48.38 19.49 -25.60
C SER A 139 47.68 18.89 -24.38
N ASP A 140 46.79 19.67 -23.78
CA ASP A 140 45.99 19.27 -22.62
C ASP A 140 45.28 17.93 -22.88
N SER A 141 45.74 16.90 -22.18
CA SER A 141 45.03 15.64 -22.02
C SER A 141 43.82 15.88 -21.11
N PHE A 142 42.78 16.53 -21.63
CA PHE A 142 41.45 16.40 -21.06
C PHE A 142 41.08 14.92 -21.12
N SER A 143 41.11 14.27 -19.96
CA SER A 143 40.40 13.01 -19.76
C SER A 143 38.99 13.20 -20.30
N ILE A 144 38.64 12.50 -21.38
CA ILE A 144 37.27 12.45 -21.89
C ILE A 144 36.43 11.81 -20.77
N GLN A 145 35.86 12.63 -19.90
CA GLN A 145 34.69 12.23 -19.13
C GLN A 145 33.61 12.01 -20.17
N SER A 146 33.21 10.76 -20.38
CA SER A 146 32.06 10.44 -21.22
C SER A 146 30.89 11.30 -20.78
N GLU A 147 30.26 11.99 -21.72
CA GLU A 147 29.00 12.70 -21.47
C GLU A 147 28.01 11.73 -20.82
N PRO A 148 27.34 12.13 -19.70
CA PRO A 148 26.41 11.25 -19.02
C PRO A 148 25.33 10.79 -20.00
N THR A 149 25.00 9.50 -19.97
CA THR A 149 23.98 8.93 -20.85
C THR A 149 22.58 9.11 -20.26
N LEU A 150 21.55 9.10 -21.10
CA LEU A 150 20.16 9.14 -20.63
C LEU A 150 19.87 7.99 -19.66
N SER A 151 20.40 6.79 -19.94
CA SER A 151 20.22 5.63 -19.09
C SER A 151 20.82 5.82 -17.70
N GLU A 152 22.01 6.42 -17.58
CA GLU A 152 22.64 6.68 -16.28
C GLU A 152 21.81 7.69 -15.48
N PHE A 153 21.43 8.82 -16.11
CA PHE A 153 20.58 9.82 -15.47
C PHE A 153 19.23 9.24 -15.01
N VAL A 154 18.59 8.43 -15.86
CA VAL A 154 17.30 7.81 -15.54
C VAL A 154 17.45 6.80 -14.40
N GLN A 155 18.50 5.97 -14.43
CA GLN A 155 18.74 5.00 -13.38
C GLN A 155 19.03 5.66 -12.03
N ASP A 156 19.72 6.80 -12.02
CA ASP A 156 20.06 7.54 -10.81
C ASP A 156 18.79 8.06 -10.12
N PHE A 157 17.91 8.76 -10.84
CA PHE A 157 16.69 9.27 -10.20
C PHE A 157 15.70 8.15 -9.86
N LEU A 158 15.64 7.06 -10.66
CA LEU A 158 14.79 5.91 -10.34
C LEU A 158 15.26 5.18 -9.08
N SER A 159 16.57 5.10 -8.86
CA SER A 159 17.16 4.56 -7.63
C SER A 159 16.87 5.49 -6.45
N HIS A 160 17.04 6.80 -6.63
CA HIS A 160 16.71 7.80 -5.61
C HIS A 160 15.23 7.75 -5.19
N LEU A 161 14.30 7.68 -6.14
CA LEU A 161 12.87 7.55 -5.85
C LEU A 161 12.49 6.19 -5.23
N ASN A 162 13.31 5.15 -5.43
CA ASN A 162 13.13 3.86 -4.78
C ASN A 162 13.56 3.91 -3.31
N ASP A 163 14.68 4.56 -3.03
CA ASP A 163 15.25 4.66 -1.68
C ASP A 163 14.50 5.70 -0.83
N SER A 164 14.00 6.76 -1.47
CA SER A 164 13.25 7.84 -0.84
C SER A 164 11.93 8.15 -1.58
N PRO A 165 10.89 7.31 -1.45
CA PRO A 165 9.61 7.55 -2.12
C PRO A 165 8.94 8.89 -1.78
N GLY A 166 9.19 9.44 -0.59
CA GLY A 166 8.67 10.75 -0.16
C GLY A 166 9.37 11.95 -0.81
N ALA A 167 10.48 11.74 -1.53
CA ALA A 167 11.14 12.78 -2.32
C ALA A 167 10.43 13.00 -3.67
N PHE A 168 9.42 12.19 -4.00
CA PHE A 168 8.70 12.31 -5.26
C PHE A 168 8.10 13.71 -5.43
N GLU A 169 7.42 14.24 -4.42
CA GLU A 169 6.76 15.54 -4.48
C GLU A 169 7.75 16.70 -4.64
N THR A 170 8.94 16.61 -4.04
CA THR A 170 9.95 17.66 -4.12
C THR A 170 10.73 17.63 -5.43
N ASP A 171 11.01 16.44 -5.96
CA ASP A 171 12.02 16.29 -7.01
C ASP A 171 11.40 16.12 -8.40
N ILE A 172 10.12 15.74 -8.49
CA ILE A 172 9.48 15.37 -9.77
C ILE A 172 9.49 16.51 -10.81
N GLU A 173 9.35 17.76 -10.38
CA GLU A 173 9.38 18.92 -11.28
C GLU A 173 10.77 19.10 -11.89
N HIS A 174 11.83 18.99 -11.06
CA HIS A 174 13.22 19.09 -11.50
C HIS A 174 13.59 17.92 -12.43
N ILE A 175 13.24 16.69 -12.04
CA ILE A 175 13.45 15.48 -12.86
C ILE A 175 12.78 15.66 -14.23
N THR A 176 11.54 16.15 -14.26
CA THR A 176 10.80 16.32 -15.52
C THR A 176 11.35 17.46 -16.38
N ALA A 177 11.83 18.56 -15.77
CA ALA A 177 12.52 19.63 -16.48
C ALA A 177 13.79 19.11 -17.17
N MET A 178 14.58 18.29 -16.46
CA MET A 178 15.76 17.63 -17.03
C MET A 178 15.38 16.66 -18.15
N LEU A 179 14.39 15.80 -17.95
CA LEU A 179 13.92 14.86 -18.98
C LEU A 179 13.47 15.58 -20.27
N ASN A 180 12.81 16.73 -20.17
CA ASN A 180 12.42 17.52 -21.35
C ASN A 180 13.62 18.11 -22.12
N GLY A 181 14.78 18.28 -21.47
CA GLY A 181 16.01 18.69 -22.13
C GLY A 181 16.77 17.53 -22.80
N TRP A 182 16.66 16.33 -22.25
CA TRP A 182 17.40 15.15 -22.69
C TRP A 182 16.65 14.31 -23.73
N VAL A 183 15.36 14.10 -23.51
CA VAL A 183 14.50 13.32 -24.40
C VAL A 183 14.10 14.22 -25.56
N THR A 184 14.85 14.14 -26.66
CA THR A 184 14.65 14.97 -27.85
C THR A 184 14.34 14.17 -29.12
N THR A 185 14.48 12.83 -29.07
CA THR A 185 14.20 11.92 -30.19
C THR A 185 13.20 10.84 -29.82
N ASP A 186 12.63 10.17 -30.82
CA ASP A 186 11.69 9.05 -30.62
C ASP A 186 12.37 7.88 -29.90
N GLU A 187 13.64 7.61 -30.23
CA GLU A 187 14.44 6.54 -29.65
C GLU A 187 14.68 6.78 -28.14
N MET A 188 15.00 8.02 -27.75
CA MET A 188 15.21 8.40 -26.34
C MET A 188 13.91 8.28 -25.54
N LEU A 189 12.76 8.63 -26.14
CA LEU A 189 11.46 8.47 -25.48
C LEU A 189 11.12 6.98 -25.29
N HIS A 190 11.43 6.15 -26.28
CA HIS A 190 11.30 4.71 -26.18
C HIS A 190 12.21 4.11 -25.10
N GLU A 191 13.45 4.57 -25.01
CA GLU A 191 14.41 4.17 -23.97
C GLU A 191 13.91 4.55 -22.56
N LEU A 192 13.44 5.79 -22.38
CA LEU A 192 12.86 6.24 -21.10
C LEU A 192 11.69 5.35 -20.65
N VAL A 193 10.77 5.04 -21.57
CA VAL A 193 9.62 4.16 -21.27
C VAL A 193 10.10 2.77 -20.84
N GLU A 194 11.11 2.21 -21.51
CA GLU A 194 11.65 0.90 -21.17
C GLU A 194 12.30 0.90 -19.78
N LEU A 195 13.12 1.90 -19.46
CA LEU A 195 13.80 2.00 -18.17
C LEU A 195 12.81 2.11 -17.01
N ILE A 196 11.80 2.98 -17.13
CA ILE A 196 10.75 3.12 -16.10
C ILE A 196 9.93 1.83 -15.97
N TYR A 197 9.60 1.19 -17.10
CA TYR A 197 8.87 -0.07 -17.11
C TYR A 197 9.65 -1.19 -16.41
N GLN A 198 10.94 -1.33 -16.71
CA GLN A 198 11.81 -2.32 -16.09
C GLN A 198 11.92 -2.07 -14.58
N GLN A 199 12.18 -0.83 -14.16
CA GLN A 199 12.23 -0.49 -12.75
C GLN A 199 10.90 -0.86 -12.04
N SER A 200 9.77 -0.50 -12.64
CA SER A 200 8.44 -0.71 -12.04
C SER A 200 8.01 -2.17 -11.92
N THR A 201 8.61 -3.07 -12.71
CA THR A 201 8.25 -4.49 -12.77
C THR A 201 9.32 -5.42 -12.22
N LEU A 202 10.58 -4.99 -12.13
CA LEU A 202 11.70 -5.79 -11.65
C LEU A 202 12.14 -5.42 -10.24
N VAL A 203 11.99 -4.15 -9.83
CA VAL A 203 12.38 -3.68 -8.50
C VAL A 203 11.20 -3.81 -7.53
N PRO A 204 11.37 -4.54 -6.41
CA PRO A 204 10.34 -4.66 -5.38
C PRO A 204 9.92 -3.30 -4.83
N ASN A 205 8.64 -3.15 -4.46
CA ASN A 205 8.07 -1.95 -3.85
C ASN A 205 8.05 -0.68 -4.73
N PHE A 206 8.66 -0.68 -5.92
CA PHE A 206 8.66 0.47 -6.81
C PHE A 206 7.38 0.60 -7.64
N SER A 207 6.56 -0.45 -7.77
CA SER A 207 5.41 -0.46 -8.69
C SER A 207 4.42 0.70 -8.49
N TYR A 208 4.17 1.10 -7.23
CA TYR A 208 3.34 2.26 -6.91
C TYR A 208 3.99 3.58 -7.35
N THR A 209 5.23 3.84 -6.94
CA THR A 209 6.01 5.03 -7.32
C THR A 209 6.16 5.13 -8.84
N GLY A 210 6.45 4.01 -9.50
CA GLY A 210 6.54 3.90 -10.94
C GLY A 210 5.23 4.21 -11.66
N ALA A 211 4.08 3.76 -11.12
CA ALA A 211 2.77 4.12 -11.67
C ALA A 211 2.45 5.61 -11.51
N ARG A 212 2.78 6.22 -10.36
CA ARG A 212 2.67 7.67 -10.14
C ARG A 212 3.56 8.46 -11.10
N LEU A 213 4.81 8.04 -11.26
CA LEU A 213 5.75 8.63 -12.20
C LEU A 213 5.21 8.54 -13.64
N CYS A 214 4.69 7.38 -14.05
CA CYS A 214 4.09 7.20 -15.36
C CYS A 214 2.91 8.15 -15.60
N ASN A 215 2.05 8.34 -14.59
CA ASN A 215 0.95 9.30 -14.67
C ASN A 215 1.46 10.73 -14.83
N TYR A 216 2.43 11.15 -14.01
CA TYR A 216 3.00 12.49 -14.07
C TYR A 216 3.64 12.75 -15.43
N LEU A 217 4.55 11.89 -15.88
CA LEU A 217 5.24 12.05 -17.16
C LEU A 217 4.28 12.03 -18.35
N SER A 218 3.14 11.33 -18.24
CA SER A 218 2.13 11.34 -19.30
C SER A 218 1.49 12.72 -19.57
N HIS A 219 1.54 13.62 -18.58
CA HIS A 219 0.98 14.97 -18.65
C HIS A 219 2.05 16.05 -18.85
N HIS A 220 3.28 15.82 -18.36
CA HIS A 220 4.32 16.85 -18.27
C HIS A 220 5.49 16.69 -19.25
N LEU A 221 5.60 15.56 -19.95
CA LEU A 221 6.55 15.44 -21.06
C LEU A 221 6.04 16.18 -22.30
N THR A 222 6.90 17.04 -22.86
CA THR A 222 6.58 17.89 -24.02
C THR A 222 6.71 17.14 -25.35
N MET A 223 7.56 16.11 -25.39
CA MET A 223 7.75 15.26 -26.56
C MET A 223 6.49 14.47 -26.92
N SER A 224 6.01 14.67 -28.13
CA SER A 224 4.91 13.89 -28.70
C SER A 224 5.19 13.56 -30.18
N PRO A 225 6.11 12.62 -30.45
CA PRO A 225 6.40 12.19 -31.82
C PRO A 225 5.19 11.49 -32.49
N PRO A 226 5.19 11.34 -33.83
CA PRO A 226 4.10 10.67 -34.56
C PRO A 226 3.87 9.21 -34.13
N SER A 227 4.92 8.53 -33.66
CA SER A 227 4.90 7.17 -33.09
C SER A 227 3.96 7.06 -31.88
N GLY A 228 3.87 8.12 -31.08
CA GLY A 228 3.03 8.24 -29.89
C GLY A 228 3.68 9.05 -28.77
N ASN A 229 2.88 9.66 -27.91
CA ASN A 229 3.38 10.23 -26.66
C ASN A 229 3.76 9.13 -25.65
N PHE A 230 4.41 9.54 -24.55
CA PHE A 230 4.85 8.65 -23.47
C PHE A 230 3.78 7.63 -23.06
N ARG A 231 2.55 8.09 -22.79
CA ARG A 231 1.43 7.21 -22.40
C ARG A 231 1.14 6.13 -23.42
N LYS A 232 1.08 6.49 -24.71
CA LYS A 232 0.77 5.54 -25.78
C LYS A 232 1.87 4.49 -25.92
N LEU A 233 3.14 4.90 -25.77
CA LEU A 233 4.28 3.99 -25.79
C LEU A 233 4.30 3.06 -24.58
N LEU A 234 4.03 3.58 -23.37
CA LEU A 234 3.88 2.78 -22.16
C LEU A 234 2.78 1.73 -22.30
N LEU A 235 1.59 2.11 -22.76
CA LEU A 235 0.48 1.17 -22.96
C LEU A 235 0.82 0.11 -24.01
N ARG A 236 1.52 0.48 -25.10
CA ARG A 236 2.03 -0.48 -26.09
C ARG A 236 3.02 -1.46 -25.46
N ARG A 237 3.94 -0.97 -24.63
CA ARG A 237 4.92 -1.80 -23.93
C ARG A 237 4.25 -2.80 -22.98
N CYS A 238 3.23 -2.35 -22.24
CA CYS A 238 2.41 -3.21 -21.39
C CYS A 238 1.62 -4.25 -22.21
N GLN A 239 1.10 -3.87 -23.38
CA GLN A 239 0.41 -4.80 -24.28
C GLN A 239 1.33 -5.95 -24.71
N THR A 240 2.60 -5.68 -25.01
CA THR A 240 3.57 -6.71 -25.41
C THR A 240 3.78 -7.79 -24.33
N GLU A 241 3.81 -7.44 -23.05
CA GLU A 241 3.84 -8.47 -21.98
C GLU A 241 2.47 -9.10 -21.73
N PHE A 242 1.39 -8.32 -21.82
CA PHE A 242 0.02 -8.83 -21.64
C PHE A 242 -0.33 -9.94 -22.65
N ASP A 243 0.15 -9.84 -23.89
CA ASP A 243 -0.10 -10.86 -24.92
C ASP A 243 0.53 -12.21 -24.59
N LYS A 244 1.55 -12.24 -23.72
CA LYS A 244 2.22 -13.47 -23.25
C LYS A 244 1.53 -14.13 -22.04
N ARG A 245 0.47 -13.53 -21.49
CA ARG A 245 -0.15 -13.95 -20.20
C ARG A 245 -0.51 -15.44 -20.11
N GLU A 246 -1.08 -16.02 -21.17
CA GLU A 246 -1.57 -17.40 -21.18
C GLU A 246 -0.45 -18.44 -21.06
N GLN A 247 0.74 -18.05 -21.54
CA GLN A 247 1.94 -18.83 -21.46
C GLN A 247 2.66 -18.57 -20.14
N ALA A 248 2.83 -17.29 -19.76
CA ALA A 248 3.55 -16.89 -18.55
C ALA A 248 3.00 -17.49 -17.25
N VAL A 249 1.67 -17.65 -17.14
CA VAL A 249 1.02 -18.27 -15.97
C VAL A 249 1.31 -19.78 -15.81
N LYS A 250 1.81 -20.44 -16.85
CA LYS A 250 2.12 -21.89 -16.89
C LYS A 250 3.61 -22.19 -16.83
N GLU A 251 4.46 -21.19 -17.07
CA GLU A 251 5.91 -21.35 -17.11
C GLU A 251 6.53 -21.56 -15.72
N ASP A 252 7.86 -21.60 -15.64
CA ASP A 252 8.58 -21.81 -14.39
C ASP A 252 8.33 -20.71 -13.33
N GLU A 253 8.71 -21.00 -12.09
CA GLU A 253 8.52 -20.07 -10.96
C GLU A 253 9.15 -18.69 -11.18
N ALA A 254 10.33 -18.60 -11.80
CA ALA A 254 10.99 -17.30 -12.00
C ALA A 254 10.24 -16.46 -13.04
N THR A 255 9.76 -17.08 -14.12
CA THR A 255 8.96 -16.39 -15.13
C THR A 255 7.58 -16.00 -14.61
N ARG A 256 6.92 -16.87 -13.83
CA ARG A 256 5.68 -16.53 -13.14
C ARG A 256 5.84 -15.35 -12.20
N LYS A 257 6.92 -15.31 -11.40
CA LYS A 257 7.19 -14.17 -10.49
C LYS A 257 7.34 -12.85 -11.24
N ARG A 258 8.09 -12.83 -12.35
CA ARG A 258 8.20 -11.64 -13.21
C ARG A 258 6.83 -11.22 -13.75
N PHE A 259 6.04 -12.18 -14.20
CA PHE A 259 4.68 -11.93 -14.66
C PHE A 259 3.76 -11.40 -13.54
N HIS A 260 3.89 -11.91 -12.30
CA HIS A 260 3.13 -11.40 -11.15
C HIS A 260 3.47 -9.94 -10.84
N SER A 261 4.75 -9.58 -10.88
CA SER A 261 5.16 -8.17 -10.72
C SER A 261 4.57 -7.28 -11.80
N PHE A 262 4.57 -7.73 -13.06
CA PHE A 262 3.89 -7.02 -14.15
C PHE A 262 2.38 -6.86 -13.90
N VAL A 263 1.69 -7.91 -13.45
CA VAL A 263 0.25 -7.86 -13.13
C VAL A 263 -0.05 -6.84 -12.04
N LEU A 264 0.75 -6.81 -10.97
CA LEU A 264 0.57 -5.85 -9.87
C LEU A 264 0.89 -4.43 -10.31
N PHE A 265 1.95 -4.23 -11.09
CA PHE A 265 2.24 -2.94 -11.71
C PHE A 265 1.08 -2.44 -12.59
N LEU A 266 0.45 -3.33 -13.37
CA LEU A 266 -0.71 -2.95 -14.18
C LEU A 266 -1.94 -2.56 -13.33
N GLY A 267 -2.07 -3.16 -12.15
CA GLY A 267 -3.05 -2.77 -11.13
C GLY A 267 -2.79 -1.36 -10.60
N GLU A 268 -1.55 -1.08 -10.19
CA GLU A 268 -1.13 0.27 -9.77
C GLU A 268 -1.32 1.30 -10.88
N LEU A 269 -0.95 0.94 -12.11
CA LEU A 269 -1.11 1.82 -13.27
C LEU A 269 -2.59 2.12 -13.54
N TYR A 270 -3.50 1.14 -13.39
CA TYR A 270 -4.93 1.40 -13.54
C TYR A 270 -5.47 2.38 -12.49
N LEU A 271 -4.97 2.31 -11.26
CA LEU A 271 -5.40 3.19 -10.17
C LEU A 271 -4.89 4.63 -10.33
N ASN A 272 -3.65 4.78 -10.84
CA ASN A 272 -2.95 6.06 -10.86
C ASN A 272 -2.95 6.75 -12.24
N LEU A 273 -3.09 6.03 -13.36
CA LEU A 273 -3.00 6.61 -14.70
C LEU A 273 -4.31 7.27 -15.11
N GLU A 274 -4.27 8.59 -15.23
CA GLU A 274 -5.38 9.43 -15.61
C GLU A 274 -5.33 9.80 -17.10
N ILE A 275 -6.51 9.83 -17.72
CA ILE A 275 -6.70 10.19 -19.11
C ILE A 275 -7.74 11.29 -19.18
N LYS A 276 -7.31 12.46 -19.66
CA LYS A 276 -8.22 13.57 -19.97
C LYS A 276 -9.19 13.15 -21.07
N GLY A 277 -10.47 13.05 -20.71
CA GLY A 277 -11.57 12.79 -21.62
C GLY A 277 -11.91 14.01 -22.48
N SER A 278 -12.72 13.79 -23.51
CA SER A 278 -13.21 14.87 -24.40
C SER A 278 -14.06 15.93 -23.67
N ASN A 279 -14.67 15.54 -22.55
CA ASN A 279 -15.43 16.41 -21.65
C ASN A 279 -14.56 17.12 -20.60
N GLY A 280 -13.23 16.97 -20.66
CA GLY A 280 -12.30 17.56 -19.69
C GLY A 280 -12.18 16.81 -18.36
N GLN A 281 -12.99 15.76 -18.14
CA GLN A 281 -12.91 14.92 -16.94
C GLN A 281 -11.70 13.97 -17.03
N MET A 282 -11.00 13.78 -15.91
CA MET A 282 -9.96 12.75 -15.82
C MET A 282 -10.62 11.39 -15.60
N ASN A 283 -10.34 10.44 -16.50
CA ASN A 283 -10.88 9.09 -16.44
C ASN A 283 -9.75 8.08 -16.39
N ARG A 284 -9.99 6.92 -15.78
CA ARG A 284 -9.04 5.80 -15.82
C ARG A 284 -8.97 5.19 -17.22
N ALA A 285 -7.83 4.61 -17.56
CA ALA A 285 -7.62 3.96 -18.84
C ALA A 285 -8.51 2.70 -19.00
N GLU A 286 -9.53 2.77 -19.87
CA GLU A 286 -10.46 1.66 -20.10
C GLU A 286 -9.79 0.38 -20.64
N ILE A 287 -8.68 0.53 -21.38
CA ILE A 287 -7.90 -0.61 -21.85
C ILE A 287 -7.32 -1.42 -20.68
N LEU A 288 -6.91 -0.76 -19.59
CA LEU A 288 -6.39 -1.42 -18.40
C LEU A 288 -7.51 -2.12 -17.62
N LEU A 289 -8.71 -1.52 -17.54
CA LEU A 289 -9.89 -2.16 -16.93
C LEU A 289 -10.18 -3.53 -17.58
N THR A 290 -10.13 -3.58 -18.90
CA THR A 290 -10.34 -4.83 -19.66
C THR A 290 -9.16 -5.79 -19.48
N GLY A 291 -7.93 -5.28 -19.56
CA GLY A 291 -6.73 -6.08 -19.35
C GLY A 291 -6.66 -6.74 -17.97
N LEU A 292 -7.02 -6.02 -16.90
CA LEU A 292 -7.02 -6.57 -15.54
C LEU A 292 -8.00 -7.73 -15.37
N ARG A 293 -9.19 -7.65 -16.00
CA ARG A 293 -10.14 -8.79 -16.06
C ARG A 293 -9.48 -10.02 -16.69
N ASP A 294 -8.84 -9.83 -17.84
CA ASP A 294 -8.24 -10.92 -18.59
C ASP A 294 -7.02 -11.52 -17.89
N LEU A 295 -6.22 -10.70 -17.19
CA LEU A 295 -5.13 -11.18 -16.35
C LEU A 295 -5.65 -12.03 -15.18
N MET A 296 -6.70 -11.59 -14.48
CA MET A 296 -7.33 -12.38 -13.43
C MET A 296 -7.86 -13.71 -13.96
N ASN A 297 -8.49 -13.70 -15.14
CA ASN A 297 -8.95 -14.91 -15.79
C ASN A 297 -7.80 -15.88 -16.09
N ALA A 298 -6.68 -15.39 -16.63
CA ALA A 298 -5.50 -16.21 -16.92
C ALA A 298 -4.89 -16.83 -15.65
N LEU A 299 -4.82 -16.04 -14.57
CA LEU A 299 -4.35 -16.52 -13.25
C LEU A 299 -5.26 -17.60 -12.67
N PHE A 300 -6.59 -17.39 -12.69
CA PHE A 300 -7.57 -18.35 -12.16
C PHE A 300 -7.67 -19.63 -13.00
N SER A 301 -7.44 -19.54 -14.31
CA SER A 301 -7.37 -20.71 -15.20
C SER A 301 -6.18 -21.62 -14.91
N ASN A 302 -5.16 -21.14 -14.19
CA ASN A 302 -3.97 -21.90 -13.82
C ASN A 302 -3.74 -21.79 -12.31
N PRO A 303 -4.54 -22.48 -11.48
CA PRO A 303 -4.68 -22.23 -10.04
C PRO A 303 -3.54 -22.83 -9.19
N VAL A 304 -2.30 -22.50 -9.53
CA VAL A 304 -1.13 -22.74 -8.67
C VAL A 304 -1.05 -21.64 -7.61
N ASP A 305 -0.50 -21.96 -6.44
CA ASP A 305 -0.46 -21.07 -5.27
C ASP A 305 0.06 -19.67 -5.61
N GLY A 306 1.16 -19.55 -6.37
CA GLY A 306 1.72 -18.26 -6.77
C GLY A 306 0.74 -17.40 -7.59
N ASN A 307 0.03 -18.01 -8.57
CA ASN A 307 -0.94 -17.30 -9.39
C ASN A 307 -2.15 -16.84 -8.56
N LEU A 308 -2.62 -17.69 -7.64
CA LEU A 308 -3.75 -17.36 -6.77
C LEU A 308 -3.39 -16.26 -5.77
N ILE A 309 -2.18 -16.29 -5.20
CA ILE A 309 -1.68 -15.23 -4.32
C ILE A 309 -1.59 -13.91 -5.08
N CYS A 310 -1.10 -13.93 -6.33
CA CYS A 310 -1.06 -12.74 -7.19
C CYS A 310 -2.48 -12.19 -7.45
N ALA A 311 -3.44 -13.05 -7.79
CA ALA A 311 -4.83 -12.65 -8.02
C ALA A 311 -5.48 -12.05 -6.75
N VAL A 312 -5.22 -12.64 -5.57
CA VAL A 312 -5.68 -12.10 -4.28
C VAL A 312 -5.10 -10.71 -4.03
N LYS A 313 -3.78 -10.53 -4.23
CA LYS A 313 -3.12 -9.22 -4.07
C LYS A 313 -3.71 -8.18 -5.02
N LEU A 314 -3.90 -8.53 -6.29
CA LEU A 314 -4.48 -7.64 -7.29
C LEU A 314 -5.91 -7.22 -6.92
N LEU A 315 -6.76 -8.16 -6.49
CA LEU A 315 -8.14 -7.87 -6.09
C LEU A 315 -8.22 -7.08 -4.79
N LYS A 316 -7.27 -7.26 -3.86
CA LYS A 316 -7.18 -6.38 -2.69
C LYS A 316 -6.80 -4.94 -3.07
N LEU A 317 -5.90 -4.78 -4.03
CA LEU A 317 -5.46 -3.48 -4.52
C LEU A 317 -6.57 -2.75 -5.31
N THR A 318 -7.24 -3.48 -6.22
CA THR A 318 -8.09 -2.86 -7.25
C THR A 318 -9.58 -3.23 -7.16
N GLY A 319 -9.96 -4.20 -6.33
CA GLY A 319 -11.27 -4.86 -6.37
C GLY A 319 -12.46 -3.93 -6.20
N SER A 320 -12.39 -3.00 -5.25
CA SER A 320 -13.46 -2.01 -5.01
C SER A 320 -13.67 -1.09 -6.23
N VAL A 321 -12.57 -0.57 -6.79
CA VAL A 321 -12.59 0.33 -7.96
C VAL A 321 -13.06 -0.40 -9.21
N LEU A 322 -12.62 -1.65 -9.41
CA LEU A 322 -13.06 -2.48 -10.54
C LEU A 322 -14.55 -2.82 -10.44
N GLU A 323 -15.04 -3.16 -9.25
CA GLU A 323 -16.46 -3.47 -9.04
C GLU A 323 -17.35 -2.27 -9.37
N ASP A 324 -16.99 -1.07 -8.93
CA ASP A 324 -17.75 0.14 -9.25
C ASP A 324 -17.73 0.43 -10.75
N ALA A 325 -16.55 0.39 -11.37
CA ALA A 325 -16.38 0.66 -12.81
C ALA A 325 -17.16 -0.34 -13.70
N TRP A 326 -17.24 -1.61 -13.29
CA TRP A 326 -18.04 -2.61 -14.00
C TRP A 326 -19.53 -2.44 -13.75
N LYS A 327 -19.96 -2.13 -12.52
CA LYS A 327 -21.36 -1.85 -12.20
C LYS A 327 -21.90 -0.65 -12.96
N GLU A 328 -21.13 0.44 -13.04
CA GLU A 328 -21.48 1.64 -13.82
C GLU A 328 -21.71 1.29 -15.30
N LYS A 329 -20.89 0.38 -15.85
CA LYS A 329 -21.02 -0.12 -17.22
C LYS A 329 -22.04 -1.27 -17.38
N GLY A 330 -22.76 -1.65 -16.33
CA GLY A 330 -23.74 -2.75 -16.34
C GLY A 330 -23.13 -4.14 -16.56
N LYS A 331 -21.85 -4.34 -16.23
CA LYS A 331 -21.13 -5.62 -16.38
C LYS A 331 -21.12 -6.40 -15.05
N SER A 332 -21.33 -7.71 -15.12
CA SER A 332 -21.26 -8.63 -13.98
C SER A 332 -19.88 -9.30 -13.82
N ASP A 333 -18.83 -8.61 -14.24
CA ASP A 333 -17.48 -9.19 -14.31
C ASP A 333 -16.96 -9.58 -12.91
N MET A 334 -17.24 -8.79 -11.86
CA MET A 334 -16.86 -9.14 -10.49
C MET A 334 -17.61 -10.39 -9.99
N ASP A 335 -18.89 -10.56 -10.34
CA ASP A 335 -19.66 -11.77 -9.99
C ASP A 335 -19.04 -13.02 -10.61
N GLN A 336 -18.65 -12.92 -11.89
CA GLN A 336 -18.00 -14.02 -12.60
C GLN A 336 -16.65 -14.40 -11.98
N LEU A 337 -15.86 -13.40 -11.54
CA LEU A 337 -14.57 -13.66 -10.88
C LEU A 337 -14.77 -14.35 -9.52
N ILE A 338 -15.79 -13.95 -8.76
CA ILE A 338 -16.06 -14.53 -7.44
C ILE A 338 -16.60 -15.95 -7.56
N GLN A 339 -17.48 -16.21 -8.52
CA GLN A 339 -17.91 -17.57 -8.83
C GLN A 339 -16.72 -18.47 -9.21
N ARG A 340 -15.74 -17.93 -9.96
CA ARG A 340 -14.51 -18.66 -10.27
C ARG A 340 -13.67 -18.94 -9.01
N ILE A 341 -13.54 -17.97 -8.12
CA ILE A 341 -12.86 -18.15 -6.83
C ILE A 341 -13.52 -19.27 -6.01
N GLU A 342 -14.84 -19.27 -5.90
CA GLU A 342 -15.60 -20.32 -5.19
C GLU A 342 -15.34 -21.71 -5.78
N ASN A 343 -15.40 -21.83 -7.11
CA ASN A 343 -15.13 -23.09 -7.80
C ASN A 343 -13.69 -23.56 -7.54
N ILE A 344 -12.71 -22.66 -7.54
CA ILE A 344 -11.30 -22.99 -7.23
C ILE A 344 -11.17 -23.49 -5.79
N VAL A 345 -11.84 -22.86 -4.83
CA VAL A 345 -11.80 -23.29 -3.42
C VAL A 345 -12.34 -24.73 -3.27
N LEU A 346 -13.40 -25.07 -4.00
CA LEU A 346 -14.01 -26.41 -4.00
C LEU A 346 -13.14 -27.44 -4.72
N ASP A 347 -12.70 -27.15 -5.95
CA ASP A 347 -12.21 -28.16 -6.89
C ASP A 347 -10.68 -28.19 -7.03
N ALA A 348 -9.98 -27.08 -6.79
CA ALA A 348 -8.53 -27.01 -7.04
C ALA A 348 -7.70 -27.61 -5.90
N SER A 349 -6.53 -28.17 -6.26
CA SER A 349 -5.56 -28.77 -5.34
C SER A 349 -4.50 -27.76 -4.86
N CYS A 350 -4.88 -26.50 -4.62
CA CYS A 350 -4.01 -25.48 -4.03
C CYS A 350 -3.89 -25.64 -2.51
N SER A 351 -2.88 -25.00 -1.90
CA SER A 351 -2.65 -25.13 -0.46
C SER A 351 -3.80 -24.59 0.39
N ARG A 352 -3.93 -25.12 1.60
CA ARG A 352 -4.98 -24.72 2.56
C ARG A 352 -4.95 -23.23 2.85
N ASP A 353 -3.76 -22.66 3.02
CA ASP A 353 -3.60 -21.24 3.33
C ASP A 353 -4.07 -20.36 2.16
N VAL A 354 -3.78 -20.76 0.92
CA VAL A 354 -4.27 -20.08 -0.29
C VAL A 354 -5.79 -20.19 -0.40
N LYS A 355 -6.39 -21.37 -0.13
CA LYS A 355 -7.85 -21.50 -0.06
C LYS A 355 -8.46 -20.56 0.99
N GLN A 356 -7.82 -20.43 2.15
CA GLN A 356 -8.25 -19.51 3.19
C GLN A 356 -8.13 -18.04 2.74
N MET A 357 -7.07 -17.65 2.03
CA MET A 357 -6.92 -16.31 1.46
C MET A 357 -8.05 -16.00 0.46
N LEU A 358 -8.42 -16.97 -0.38
CA LEU A 358 -9.52 -16.85 -1.33
C LEU A 358 -10.87 -16.69 -0.63
N LEU A 359 -11.15 -17.48 0.41
CA LEU A 359 -12.36 -17.33 1.23
C LEU A 359 -12.44 -15.94 1.89
N ARG A 360 -11.33 -15.45 2.46
CA ARG A 360 -11.25 -14.09 3.01
C ARG A 360 -11.51 -13.01 1.96
N LEU A 361 -11.15 -13.26 0.70
CA LEU A 361 -11.44 -12.33 -0.39
C LEU A 361 -12.94 -12.28 -0.73
N VAL A 362 -13.62 -13.43 -0.71
CA VAL A 362 -15.09 -13.50 -0.84
C VAL A 362 -15.78 -12.77 0.30
N GLU A 363 -15.31 -12.96 1.55
CA GLU A 363 -15.80 -12.21 2.73
C GLU A 363 -15.52 -10.70 2.62
N LEU A 364 -14.35 -10.31 2.11
CA LEU A 364 -14.01 -8.91 1.90
C LEU A 364 -14.98 -8.27 0.90
N ARG A 365 -15.29 -8.96 -0.20
CA ARG A 365 -16.28 -8.48 -1.17
C ARG A 365 -17.67 -8.39 -0.56
N SER A 366 -18.13 -9.39 0.19
CA SER A 366 -19.47 -9.36 0.82
C SER A 366 -19.59 -8.22 1.84
N SER A 367 -18.47 -7.82 2.43
CA SER A 367 -18.33 -6.64 3.31
C SER A 367 -18.09 -5.33 2.54
N ASN A 368 -18.51 -5.26 1.26
CA ASN A 368 -18.32 -4.10 0.38
C ASN A 368 -16.86 -3.60 0.31
N TRP A 369 -15.91 -4.54 0.25
CA TRP A 369 -14.47 -4.27 0.26
C TRP A 369 -13.98 -3.54 1.51
N GLY A 370 -14.69 -3.66 2.63
CA GLY A 370 -14.38 -2.94 3.88
C GLY A 370 -14.76 -1.46 3.84
N ARG A 371 -15.46 -0.99 2.80
CA ARG A 371 -15.99 0.38 2.75
C ARG A 371 -17.17 0.47 3.70
N VAL A 372 -17.00 1.21 4.79
CA VAL A 372 -18.10 1.61 5.66
C VAL A 372 -19.02 2.48 4.81
N GLN A 373 -20.27 2.06 4.64
CA GLN A 373 -21.28 2.98 4.14
C GLN A 373 -21.33 4.11 5.16
N ALA A 374 -20.85 5.30 4.79
CA ALA A 374 -21.21 6.50 5.53
C ALA A 374 -22.73 6.43 5.64
N ALA A 375 -23.24 6.22 6.86
CA ALA A 375 -24.66 6.21 7.11
C ALA A 375 -25.23 7.43 6.39
N ALA A 376 -26.19 7.20 5.50
CA ALA A 376 -26.68 8.18 4.55
C ALA A 376 -27.00 9.50 5.27
N ALA A 377 -26.08 10.46 5.19
CA ALA A 377 -25.99 11.60 6.09
C ALA A 377 -25.95 11.17 7.58
N CYS A 378 -25.05 11.76 8.35
CA CYS A 378 -25.44 12.04 9.72
C CYS A 378 -26.73 12.84 9.59
N SER A 379 -27.88 12.25 9.90
CA SER A 379 -28.89 13.05 10.58
C SER A 379 -28.12 13.59 11.77
N GLU A 380 -27.71 14.87 11.70
CA GLU A 380 -27.28 15.58 12.90
C GLU A 380 -28.32 15.18 13.94
N ALA A 381 -27.86 14.51 15.00
CA ALA A 381 -28.72 14.29 16.13
C ALA A 381 -29.14 15.72 16.51
N THR A 382 -30.39 16.07 16.28
CA THR A 382 -30.93 17.34 16.72
C THR A 382 -31.74 17.03 17.98
N PRO A 383 -31.96 18.02 18.86
CA PRO A 383 -32.85 17.86 20.00
C PRO A 383 -34.23 17.31 19.62
N GLU A 384 -34.65 17.52 18.37
CA GLU A 384 -35.94 17.10 17.83
C GLU A 384 -35.97 15.65 17.33
N ASN A 385 -34.81 15.07 16.97
CA ASN A 385 -34.73 13.76 16.30
C ASN A 385 -34.04 12.66 17.14
N ASP A 386 -33.34 13.02 18.23
CA ASP A 386 -32.72 12.05 19.15
C ASP A 386 -33.15 12.32 20.61
N PRO A 387 -33.92 11.41 21.25
CA PRO A 387 -34.28 11.50 22.68
C PRO A 387 -33.08 11.51 23.63
N ASN A 388 -31.93 11.01 23.19
CA ASN A 388 -30.68 10.98 23.93
C ASN A 388 -29.70 12.08 23.51
N TYR A 389 -30.13 13.05 22.70
CA TYR A 389 -29.29 14.17 22.24
C TYR A 389 -28.52 14.83 23.40
N PHE A 390 -29.24 15.15 24.49
CA PHE A 390 -28.67 15.77 25.69
C PHE A 390 -27.69 14.89 26.46
N MET A 391 -27.74 13.56 26.32
CA MET A 391 -26.82 12.63 26.98
C MET A 391 -25.49 12.49 26.22
N ASN A 392 -25.46 12.92 24.96
CA ASN A 392 -24.31 12.82 24.08
C ASN A 392 -23.58 14.17 23.92
N GLU A 393 -24.13 15.26 24.47
CA GLU A 393 -23.42 16.54 24.51
C GLU A 393 -22.31 16.55 25.57
N PRO A 394 -21.15 17.17 25.27
CA PRO A 394 -20.08 17.32 26.25
C PRO A 394 -20.56 18.06 27.50
N THR A 395 -20.06 17.65 28.67
CA THR A 395 -20.22 18.42 29.91
C THR A 395 -19.10 19.46 29.97
N PHE A 396 -19.49 20.73 30.05
CA PHE A 396 -18.56 21.85 30.18
C PHE A 396 -18.43 22.24 31.65
N TYR A 397 -17.36 22.96 31.99
CA TYR A 397 -17.10 23.42 33.35
C TYR A 397 -16.97 24.94 33.35
N THR A 398 -17.60 25.59 34.33
CA THR A 398 -17.37 27.02 34.57
C THR A 398 -15.96 27.26 35.12
N ALA A 399 -15.52 28.51 35.19
CA ALA A 399 -14.23 28.89 35.77
C ALA A 399 -14.06 28.43 37.24
N ASP A 400 -15.17 28.27 37.96
CA ASP A 400 -15.20 27.75 39.33
C ASP A 400 -15.22 26.21 39.42
N GLY A 401 -15.10 25.52 38.27
CA GLY A 401 -15.09 24.06 38.18
C GLY A 401 -16.46 23.40 38.33
N VAL A 402 -17.56 24.14 38.13
CA VAL A 402 -18.92 23.60 38.22
C VAL A 402 -19.33 23.03 36.85
N PRO A 403 -19.68 21.74 36.76
CA PRO A 403 -20.15 21.15 35.50
C PRO A 403 -21.51 21.73 35.11
N PHE A 404 -21.69 22.03 33.84
CA PHE A 404 -22.96 22.40 33.22
C PHE A 404 -23.10 21.68 31.87
N THR A 405 -24.33 21.41 31.47
CA THR A 405 -24.70 20.57 30.33
C THR A 405 -25.83 21.22 29.55
N ALA A 406 -26.09 20.76 28.33
CA ALA A 406 -27.22 21.25 27.52
C ALA A 406 -28.62 21.07 28.15
N ALA A 407 -28.72 20.32 29.25
CA ALA A 407 -29.94 20.21 30.04
C ALA A 407 -30.16 21.39 31.01
N ASP A 408 -29.14 22.23 31.24
CA ASP A 408 -29.22 23.35 32.18
C ASP A 408 -29.89 24.59 31.53
N PRO A 409 -30.80 25.29 32.24
CA PRO A 409 -31.50 26.45 31.70
C PRO A 409 -30.60 27.62 31.28
N ASP A 410 -29.38 27.66 31.82
CA ASP A 410 -28.37 28.70 31.60
C ASP A 410 -27.20 28.23 30.72
N TYR A 411 -27.31 27.05 30.08
CA TYR A 411 -26.26 26.47 29.24
C TYR A 411 -25.78 27.43 28.14
N SER A 412 -26.72 28.06 27.42
CA SER A 412 -26.37 28.95 26.30
C SER A 412 -25.58 30.17 26.74
N GLU A 413 -25.90 30.72 27.92
CA GLU A 413 -25.23 31.91 28.45
C GLU A 413 -23.81 31.55 28.93
N LYS A 414 -23.67 30.44 29.67
CA LYS A 414 -22.37 29.93 30.13
C LYS A 414 -21.46 29.48 28.99
N TYR A 415 -22.03 28.86 27.95
CA TYR A 415 -21.28 28.43 26.78
C TYR A 415 -20.79 29.63 25.96
N GLN A 416 -21.62 30.67 25.81
CA GLN A 416 -21.21 31.92 25.17
C GLN A 416 -20.10 32.63 25.96
N GLU A 417 -20.19 32.65 27.30
CA GLU A 417 -19.14 33.20 28.17
C GLU A 417 -17.80 32.47 28.02
N LEU A 418 -17.82 31.15 27.79
CA LEU A 418 -16.60 30.38 27.49
C LEU A 418 -15.98 30.77 26.15
N LEU A 419 -16.79 30.90 25.09
CA LEU A 419 -16.34 31.31 23.76
C LEU A 419 -15.76 32.74 23.79
N ASP A 420 -16.47 33.67 24.43
CA ASP A 420 -16.06 35.07 24.55
C ASP A 420 -14.72 35.21 25.35
N ARG A 421 -14.39 34.21 26.18
CA ARG A 421 -13.12 34.15 26.93
C ARG A 421 -11.98 33.56 26.11
N GLU A 422 -12.27 32.63 25.19
CA GLU A 422 -11.30 32.08 24.23
C GLU A 422 -10.85 33.15 23.22
N ASP A 423 -11.74 34.05 22.79
CA ASP A 423 -11.41 35.19 21.92
C ASP A 423 -10.45 36.22 22.54
N LEU A 424 -10.14 36.14 23.85
CA LEU A 424 -9.20 37.05 24.53
C LEU A 424 -7.73 36.65 24.35
N PHE A 425 -7.47 35.43 23.85
CA PHE A 425 -6.15 34.97 23.43
C PHE A 425 -6.25 34.53 21.97
N PRO A 426 -5.86 35.37 20.99
CA PRO A 426 -5.74 34.91 19.62
C PRO A 426 -4.67 33.82 19.57
N ASP A 427 -5.10 32.57 19.44
CA ASP A 427 -4.22 31.44 19.19
C ASP A 427 -3.39 31.72 17.93
N PHE A 428 -2.07 31.81 18.12
CA PHE A 428 -1.06 31.95 17.07
C PHE A 428 -0.84 30.63 16.30
N TYR A 429 -1.92 29.90 16.02
CA TYR A 429 -1.88 28.66 15.24
C TYR A 429 -2.73 28.83 13.98
N GLU A 430 -2.17 29.53 13.00
CA GLU A 430 -2.67 29.48 11.63
C GLU A 430 -2.44 28.10 11.03
N GLU A 431 -3.51 27.32 10.97
CA GLU A 431 -3.71 26.24 10.02
C GLU A 431 -3.99 26.83 8.62
N ASN A 432 -3.29 26.32 7.61
CA ASN A 432 -3.53 26.51 6.17
C ASN A 432 -3.38 27.93 5.56
N GLY A 433 -2.16 28.17 5.06
CA GLY A 433 -1.91 28.52 3.67
C GLY A 433 -2.58 29.77 3.09
N THR A 434 -1.85 30.89 3.07
CA THR A 434 -1.61 31.81 1.93
C THR A 434 -0.97 33.09 2.47
N HIS A 435 0.32 33.31 2.22
CA HIS A 435 0.95 34.60 2.54
C HIS A 435 1.49 35.30 1.28
N PRO A 436 0.90 36.44 0.87
CA PRO A 436 1.61 37.49 0.16
C PRO A 436 2.12 38.54 1.16
N TYR A 437 3.42 38.78 1.10
CA TYR A 437 4.15 40.03 1.40
C TYR A 437 4.12 40.67 2.81
N SER A 438 5.36 40.83 3.30
CA SER A 438 5.97 42.04 3.91
C SER A 438 5.85 42.30 5.41
N GLY A 439 7.01 42.22 6.08
CA GLY A 439 7.58 43.40 6.74
C GLY A 439 7.82 43.33 8.24
N ASP A 440 9.04 42.91 8.60
CA ASP A 440 9.94 43.62 9.54
C ASP A 440 9.51 43.75 11.02
N ALA A 441 10.09 42.94 11.91
CA ALA A 441 10.56 43.36 13.24
C ALA A 441 11.41 42.26 13.89
N TYR A 442 12.71 42.55 14.04
CA TYR A 442 13.63 41.86 14.94
C TYR A 442 13.16 42.01 16.39
N LEU A 443 13.04 40.91 17.12
CA LEU A 443 13.13 40.90 18.59
C LEU A 443 14.00 39.71 19.01
N ASP A 444 15.01 40.05 19.81
CA ASP A 444 16.06 39.21 20.37
C ASP A 444 15.50 37.98 21.10
N ASP A 445 16.06 36.81 20.74
CA ASP A 445 16.18 35.64 21.61
C ASP A 445 17.28 35.94 22.64
N ASP A 446 16.94 36.00 23.93
CA ASP A 446 17.83 35.76 25.07
C ASP A 446 17.01 35.98 26.37
N ASP A 447 16.37 34.93 26.93
CA ASP A 447 16.05 34.77 28.37
C ASP A 447 15.11 33.56 28.68
N ASP A 448 15.28 32.40 28.04
CA ASP A 448 14.36 31.24 28.20
C ASP A 448 15.01 29.98 28.82
N ASP A 449 15.98 30.15 29.73
CA ASP A 449 16.64 29.03 30.45
C ASP A 449 16.60 29.15 32.00
N GLU A 450 15.67 29.92 32.58
CA GLU A 450 15.47 29.94 34.04
C GLU A 450 14.25 29.07 34.44
N MET A 451 14.53 27.85 34.91
CA MET A 451 13.50 26.91 35.38
C MET A 451 12.80 27.45 36.64
N ASP A 452 11.46 27.45 36.63
CA ASP A 452 10.64 27.95 37.73
C ASP A 452 11.00 27.25 39.06
N PRO A 453 11.32 27.99 40.14
CA PRO A 453 11.71 27.42 41.43
C PRO A 453 10.66 26.49 42.04
N GLU A 454 9.38 26.64 41.72
CA GLU A 454 8.33 25.72 42.18
C GLU A 454 8.42 24.35 41.48
N ILE A 455 8.81 24.34 40.21
CA ILE A 455 9.00 23.12 39.41
C ILE A 455 10.26 22.38 39.85
N GLU A 456 11.33 23.12 40.18
CA GLU A 456 12.58 22.55 40.68
C GLU A 456 12.35 21.85 42.04
N GLU A 457 11.63 22.47 42.98
CA GLU A 457 11.34 21.86 44.28
C GLU A 457 10.44 20.61 44.14
N ALA A 458 9.47 20.65 43.23
CA ALA A 458 8.62 19.49 42.94
C ALA A 458 9.43 18.32 42.36
N PHE A 459 10.41 18.61 41.49
CA PHE A 459 11.29 17.61 40.91
C PHE A 459 12.23 16.98 41.96
N GLU A 460 12.84 17.79 42.83
CA GLU A 460 13.69 17.27 43.92
C GLU A 460 12.90 16.35 44.86
N LYS A 461 11.67 16.73 45.19
CA LYS A 461 10.78 15.93 46.03
C LYS A 461 10.43 14.59 45.38
N PHE A 462 10.21 14.57 44.07
CA PHE A 462 9.98 13.34 43.31
C PHE A 462 11.21 12.42 43.30
N CYS A 463 12.42 12.96 43.12
CA CYS A 463 13.67 12.20 43.20
C CYS A 463 13.86 11.57 44.59
N LEU A 464 13.57 12.31 45.66
CA LEU A 464 13.69 11.80 47.02
C LEU A 464 12.66 10.71 47.33
N GLU A 465 11.42 10.84 46.85
CA GLU A 465 10.38 9.84 47.06
C GLU A 465 10.65 8.54 46.29
N SER A 466 11.15 8.65 45.06
CA SER A 466 11.53 7.49 44.24
C SER A 466 12.73 6.73 44.83
N GLU A 467 13.73 7.42 45.39
CA GLU A 467 14.82 6.76 46.13
C GLU A 467 14.34 6.07 47.40
N LYS A 468 13.36 6.66 48.11
CA LYS A 468 12.81 6.08 49.34
C LYS A 468 12.00 4.82 49.06
N LYS A 469 11.25 4.80 47.95
CA LYS A 469 10.54 3.61 47.43
C LYS A 469 11.50 2.51 46.95
N ARG A 470 12.73 2.85 46.55
CA ARG A 470 13.74 1.86 46.12
C ARG A 470 14.53 1.23 47.29
N LYS A 471 14.46 1.82 48.48
CA LYS A 471 15.15 1.38 49.71
C LYS A 471 14.22 0.67 50.72
N GLN A 472 12.91 0.63 50.46
CA GLN A 472 11.96 -0.30 51.08
C GLN A 472 11.79 -1.53 50.20
#